data_AF-A0A356K7Z5-F1
#
_entry.id   AF-A0A356K7Z5-F1
#
_cell.length_a   1.000
_cell.length_b   1.000
_cell.length_c   1.000
_cell.angle_alpha   90.00
_cell.angle_beta   90.00
_cell.angle_gamma   90.00
#
_symmetry.space_group_name_H-M   'P 1'
#
loop_
_entity.id
_entity.type
_entity.pdbx_description
1 polymer ?
#
loop_
_entity_poly.entity_id
_entity_poly.type
_entity_poly.pdbx_seq_one_letter_code
_entity_poly.pdbx_strand_id
1 'polypeptide(L)'
;FPGTLMALGVVSAIHHAQHTGKGQFLDVSMYDAMLAFQKSAVAQYGFTGKPNPAGLQRAMTLYPFDLFPTKDGRVAIAAVQPHHWDLLCAAMGRPDLITDERSTTNAARLLHVDWVEEQICSWTTQLTRAEVMEKLNGGIPA
;
A
#
# COMPACT_ATOMS: atom_id res chain seq x y z
N PHE A 1 -4.39 3.31 19.69
CA PHE A 1 -2.92 3.24 19.57
C PHE A 1 -2.14 4.01 20.63
N PRO A 2 -2.43 5.30 20.96
CA PRO A 2 -1.75 5.93 22.10
C PRO A 2 -1.88 5.13 23.39
N GLY A 3 -3.06 4.55 23.65
CA GLY A 3 -3.24 3.61 24.77
C GLY A 3 -2.39 2.34 24.67
N THR A 4 -2.12 1.82 23.47
CA THR A 4 -1.24 0.66 23.25
C THR A 4 0.21 1.00 23.56
N LEU A 5 0.69 2.17 23.11
CA LEU A 5 2.02 2.68 23.44
C LEU A 5 2.17 2.93 24.93
N MET A 6 1.14 3.50 25.57
CA MET A 6 1.12 3.69 27.02
C MET A 6 1.16 2.35 27.77
N ALA A 7 0.37 1.36 27.35
CA ALA A 7 0.38 0.03 27.96
C ALA A 7 1.76 -0.63 27.85
N LEU A 8 2.39 -0.58 26.67
CA LEU A 8 3.76 -1.07 26.49
C LEU A 8 4.76 -0.32 27.35
N GLY A 9 4.64 1.02 27.43
CA GLY A 9 5.46 1.86 28.30
C GLY A 9 5.33 1.49 29.78
N VAL A 10 4.12 1.27 30.28
CA VAL A 10 3.86 0.85 31.67
C VAL A 10 4.46 -0.53 31.95
N VAL A 11 4.26 -1.52 31.07
CA VAL A 11 4.88 -2.85 31.21
C VAL A 11 6.41 -2.74 31.24
N SER A 12 6.97 -1.89 30.39
CA SER A 12 8.42 -1.67 30.32
C SER A 12 8.96 -0.98 31.58
N ALA A 13 8.23 -0.01 32.13
CA ALA A 13 8.60 0.69 33.36
C ALA A 13 8.49 -0.22 34.60
N ILE A 14 7.48 -1.10 34.66
CA ILE A 14 7.36 -2.12 35.72
C ILE A 14 8.55 -3.08 35.64
N HIS A 15 8.88 -3.57 34.45
CA HIS A 15 10.03 -4.45 34.25
C HIS A 15 11.35 -3.78 34.67
N HIS A 16 11.54 -2.51 34.29
CA HIS A 16 12.68 -1.71 34.74
C HIS A 16 12.72 -1.59 36.27
N ALA A 17 11.60 -1.25 36.91
CA ALA A 17 11.51 -1.09 38.36
C ALA A 17 11.78 -2.40 39.12
N GLN A 18 11.37 -3.55 38.59
CA GLN A 18 11.68 -4.86 39.17
C GLN A 18 13.19 -5.13 39.20
N HIS A 19 13.93 -4.68 38.18
CA HIS A 19 15.38 -4.88 38.09
C HIS A 19 16.20 -3.84 38.84
N THR A 20 15.75 -2.59 38.89
CA THR A 20 16.55 -1.47 39.41
C THR A 20 16.04 -0.89 40.72
N GLY A 21 14.81 -1.23 41.13
CA GLY A 21 14.10 -0.60 42.25
C GLY A 21 13.62 0.82 41.95
N LYS A 22 13.77 1.33 40.72
CA LYS A 22 13.41 2.70 40.35
C LYS A 22 12.26 2.73 39.36
N GLY A 23 11.22 3.51 39.65
CA GLY A 23 10.14 3.79 38.71
C GLY A 23 10.54 4.78 37.61
N GLN A 24 9.66 4.95 36.62
CA GLN A 24 9.83 5.92 35.53
C GLN A 24 8.55 6.73 35.33
N PHE A 25 8.72 8.01 34.97
CA PHE A 25 7.61 8.84 34.49
C PHE A 25 7.42 8.60 32.98
N LEU A 26 6.19 8.37 32.57
CA LEU A 26 5.82 8.11 31.18
C LEU A 26 4.93 9.26 30.67
N ASP A 27 5.38 9.91 29.61
CA ASP A 27 4.60 10.88 28.85
C ASP A 27 4.38 10.35 27.43
N VAL A 28 3.11 10.19 27.04
CA VAL A 28 2.73 9.65 25.75
C VAL A 28 1.79 10.63 25.07
N SER A 29 2.32 11.35 24.09
CA SER A 29 1.54 12.24 23.25
C SER A 29 0.67 11.45 22.28
N MET A 30 -0.62 11.83 22.21
CA MET A 30 -1.53 11.31 21.17
C MET A 30 -1.04 11.65 19.76
N TYR A 31 -0.38 12.79 19.61
CA TYR A 31 0.13 13.27 18.33
C TYR A 31 1.32 12.44 17.87
N ASP A 32 2.28 12.17 18.76
CA ASP A 32 3.46 11.34 18.44
C ASP A 32 3.04 9.90 18.10
N ALA A 33 2.05 9.38 18.83
CA ALA A 33 1.46 8.09 18.56
C ALA A 33 0.84 8.01 17.15
N MET A 34 0.21 9.09 16.68
CA MET A 34 -0.36 9.15 15.34
C MET A 34 0.73 9.32 14.28
N LEU A 35 1.72 10.19 14.52
CA LEU A 35 2.87 10.37 13.63
C LEU A 35 3.65 9.07 13.42
N ALA A 36 3.76 8.23 14.45
CA ALA A 36 4.42 6.92 14.36
C ALA A 36 3.78 5.98 13.31
N PHE A 37 2.51 6.19 12.92
CA PHE A 37 1.89 5.46 11.81
C PHE A 37 2.12 6.09 10.44
N GLN A 38 2.36 7.39 10.39
CA GLN A 38 2.51 8.14 9.14
C GLN A 38 3.95 8.10 8.61
N LYS A 39 4.68 7.00 8.85
CA LYS A 39 6.11 6.88 8.53
C LYS A 39 6.42 7.22 7.08
N SER A 40 5.65 6.65 6.14
CA SER A 40 5.86 6.87 4.71
C SER A 40 5.58 8.33 4.30
N ALA A 41 4.53 8.95 4.83
CA ALA A 41 4.18 10.33 4.55
C ALA A 41 5.21 11.31 5.14
N VAL A 42 5.65 11.06 6.39
CA VAL A 42 6.69 11.85 7.06
C VAL A 42 8.01 11.75 6.31
N ALA A 43 8.43 10.54 5.91
CA ALA A 43 9.65 10.32 5.14
C ALA A 43 9.59 11.03 3.78
N GLN A 44 8.50 10.86 3.04
CA GLN A 44 8.32 11.50 1.74
C GLN A 44 8.37 13.03 1.83
N TYR A 45 7.66 13.61 2.79
CA TYR A 45 7.72 15.05 3.02
C TYR A 45 9.14 15.49 3.39
N GLY A 46 9.82 14.74 4.26
CA GLY A 46 11.20 15.02 4.67
C GLY A 46 12.20 15.04 3.51
N PHE A 47 12.05 14.15 2.52
CA PHE A 47 12.93 14.11 1.34
C PHE A 47 12.54 15.09 0.24
N THR A 48 11.26 15.35 0.04
CA THR A 48 10.76 16.07 -1.14
C THR A 48 10.28 17.49 -0.87
N GLY A 49 10.03 17.83 0.40
CA GLY A 49 9.37 19.07 0.81
C GLY A 49 7.92 19.20 0.35
N LYS A 50 7.32 18.12 -0.19
CA LYS A 50 5.98 18.11 -0.76
C LYS A 50 5.09 17.14 0.02
N PRO A 51 3.88 17.56 0.43
CA PRO A 51 2.94 16.66 1.07
C PRO A 51 2.41 15.64 0.06
N ASN A 52 1.88 14.54 0.58
CA ASN A 52 1.16 13.57 -0.24
C ASN A 52 -0.07 14.26 -0.86
N PRO A 53 -0.39 14.02 -2.14
CA PRO A 53 -1.60 14.55 -2.75
C PRO A 53 -2.84 14.11 -1.96
N ALA A 54 -3.76 15.05 -1.70
CA ALA A 54 -4.99 14.74 -0.99
C ALA A 54 -5.83 13.73 -1.79
N GLY A 55 -6.37 12.71 -1.11
CA GLY A 55 -7.27 11.73 -1.71
C GLY A 55 -6.60 10.62 -2.52
N LEU A 56 -5.27 10.59 -2.62
CA LEU A 56 -4.56 9.49 -3.27
C LEU A 56 -4.62 8.24 -2.37
N GLN A 57 -5.56 7.33 -2.62
CA GLN A 57 -5.59 6.00 -1.96
C GLN A 57 -4.53 5.03 -2.52
N ARG A 58 -3.78 5.51 -3.51
CA ARG A 58 -2.89 4.75 -4.37
C ARG A 58 -1.50 4.68 -3.73
N ALA A 59 -0.84 3.54 -3.81
CA ALA A 59 0.55 3.44 -3.39
C ALA A 59 1.43 4.36 -4.26
N MET A 60 2.23 5.22 -3.61
CA MET A 60 3.02 6.24 -4.32
C MET A 60 4.38 5.77 -4.82
N THR A 61 4.85 4.64 -4.32
CA THR A 61 6.14 4.06 -4.69
C THR A 61 6.00 2.86 -5.62
N LEU A 62 4.78 2.34 -5.79
CA LEU A 62 4.52 1.11 -6.52
C LEU A 62 3.14 1.16 -7.15
N TYR A 63 3.03 0.81 -8.43
CA TYR A 63 1.73 0.65 -9.09
C TYR A 63 1.76 -0.50 -10.10
N PRO A 64 0.68 -1.31 -10.23
CA PRO A 64 -0.55 -1.28 -9.44
C PRO A 64 -0.40 -1.87 -8.03
N PHE A 65 -0.89 -1.13 -7.03
CA PHE A 65 -1.09 -1.58 -5.66
C PHE A 65 -2.27 -0.77 -5.11
N ASP A 66 -3.49 -1.24 -5.40
CA ASP A 66 -4.72 -0.47 -5.16
C ASP A 66 -5.97 -1.36 -5.15
N LEU A 67 -7.13 -0.76 -4.85
CA LEU A 67 -8.47 -1.33 -4.90
C LEU A 67 -9.18 -0.97 -6.22
N PHE A 68 -9.37 -1.95 -7.09
CA PHE A 68 -10.01 -1.79 -8.39
C PHE A 68 -11.50 -2.16 -8.35
N PRO A 69 -12.38 -1.43 -9.05
CA PRO A 69 -13.80 -1.76 -9.13
C PRO A 69 -14.04 -3.05 -9.94
N THR A 70 -15.05 -3.80 -9.53
CA THR A 70 -15.53 -5.05 -10.15
C THR A 70 -17.06 -5.02 -10.22
N LYS A 71 -17.68 -5.98 -10.90
CA LYS A 71 -19.15 -6.10 -11.02
C LYS A 71 -19.88 -6.14 -9.68
N ASP A 72 -19.27 -6.76 -8.67
CA ASP A 72 -19.88 -7.05 -7.36
C ASP A 72 -19.14 -6.40 -6.18
N GLY A 73 -18.30 -5.40 -6.44
CA GLY A 73 -17.57 -4.68 -5.39
C GLY A 73 -16.20 -4.17 -5.83
N ARG A 74 -15.18 -4.39 -5.00
CA ARG A 74 -13.78 -4.04 -5.28
C ARG A 74 -12.86 -5.23 -5.02
N VAL A 75 -11.78 -5.32 -5.78
CA VAL A 75 -10.71 -6.31 -5.62
C VAL A 75 -9.40 -5.58 -5.35
N ALA A 76 -8.59 -6.09 -4.41
CA ALA A 76 -7.25 -5.58 -4.21
C ALA A 76 -6.34 -6.23 -5.26
N ILE A 77 -5.42 -5.48 -5.87
CA ILE A 77 -4.40 -6.08 -6.75
C ILE A 77 -3.07 -5.42 -6.43
N ALA A 78 -2.05 -6.24 -6.13
CA ALA A 78 -0.73 -5.78 -5.71
C ALA A 78 0.40 -6.39 -6.56
N ALA A 79 0.81 -5.67 -7.59
CA ALA A 79 1.96 -6.02 -8.44
C ALA A 79 3.29 -5.52 -7.84
N VAL A 80 3.71 -6.14 -6.74
CA VAL A 80 4.96 -5.78 -6.02
C VAL A 80 6.24 -6.11 -6.78
N GLN A 81 6.29 -7.25 -7.46
CA GLN A 81 7.49 -7.70 -8.18
C GLN A 81 7.34 -7.45 -9.68
N PRO A 82 8.43 -7.23 -10.44
CA PRO A 82 8.35 -6.93 -11.87
C PRO A 82 7.49 -7.93 -12.65
N HIS A 83 7.67 -9.23 -12.38
CA HIS A 83 6.91 -10.29 -13.07
C HIS A 83 5.41 -10.28 -12.75
N HIS A 84 4.97 -9.67 -11.63
CA HIS A 84 3.53 -9.55 -11.36
C HIS A 84 2.85 -8.66 -12.40
N TRP A 85 3.53 -7.64 -12.94
CA TRP A 85 2.95 -6.83 -14.02
C TRP A 85 2.72 -7.70 -15.27
N ASP A 86 3.70 -8.51 -15.64
CA ASP A 86 3.62 -9.38 -16.81
C ASP A 86 2.49 -10.40 -16.68
N LEU A 87 2.35 -11.00 -15.49
CA LEU A 87 1.25 -11.90 -15.17
C LEU A 87 -0.11 -11.19 -15.22
N LEU A 88 -0.19 -9.94 -14.76
CA LEU A 88 -1.43 -9.16 -14.81
C LEU A 88 -1.82 -8.86 -16.26
N CYS A 89 -0.86 -8.40 -17.06
CA CYS A 89 -1.03 -8.18 -18.49
C CYS A 89 -1.50 -9.44 -19.21
N ALA A 90 -0.92 -10.59 -18.89
CA ALA A 90 -1.35 -11.87 -19.44
C ALA A 90 -2.79 -12.23 -19.03
N ALA A 91 -3.15 -12.08 -17.75
CA ALA A 91 -4.50 -12.34 -17.24
C ALA A 91 -5.57 -11.39 -17.84
N MET A 92 -5.18 -10.15 -18.13
CA MET A 92 -6.00 -9.16 -18.85
C MET A 92 -6.12 -9.45 -20.34
N GLY A 93 -5.34 -10.38 -20.91
CA GLY A 93 -5.25 -10.59 -22.35
C GLY A 93 -4.60 -9.42 -23.09
N ARG A 94 -3.74 -8.66 -22.42
CA ARG A 94 -3.07 -7.44 -22.90
C ARG A 94 -1.54 -7.53 -22.79
N PRO A 95 -0.89 -8.51 -23.47
CA PRO A 95 0.56 -8.66 -23.43
C PRO A 95 1.30 -7.45 -24.03
N ASP A 96 0.63 -6.64 -24.85
CA ASP A 96 1.15 -5.39 -25.41
C ASP A 96 1.58 -4.38 -24.33
N LEU A 97 0.93 -4.41 -23.16
CA LEU A 97 1.23 -3.53 -22.03
C LEU A 97 2.56 -3.85 -21.31
N ILE A 98 3.13 -5.03 -21.55
CA ILE A 98 4.43 -5.43 -20.98
C ILE A 98 5.55 -4.59 -21.60
N THR A 99 5.44 -4.29 -22.89
CA THR A 99 6.44 -3.56 -23.67
C THR A 99 6.07 -2.10 -23.94
N ASP A 100 4.86 -1.67 -23.57
CA ASP A 100 4.44 -0.27 -23.70
C ASP A 100 5.32 0.64 -22.81
N GLU A 101 5.87 1.70 -23.39
CA GLU A 101 6.77 2.63 -22.70
C GLU A 101 6.14 3.24 -21.45
N ARG A 102 4.80 3.36 -21.41
CA ARG A 102 4.05 3.92 -20.28
C ARG A 102 3.89 2.95 -19.12
N SER A 103 4.12 1.65 -19.31
CA SER A 103 3.90 0.63 -18.28
C SER A 103 5.03 -0.39 -18.08
N THR A 104 6.06 -0.36 -18.92
CA THR A 104 7.16 -1.33 -18.87
C THR A 104 7.94 -1.34 -17.54
N THR A 105 8.11 -0.17 -16.91
CA THR A 105 8.73 -0.07 -15.57
C THR A 105 7.73 0.44 -14.53
N ASN A 106 8.01 0.16 -13.26
CA ASN A 106 7.23 0.74 -12.16
C ASN A 106 7.25 2.28 -12.18
N ALA A 107 8.39 2.90 -12.50
CA ALA A 107 8.50 4.34 -12.62
C ALA A 107 7.60 4.89 -13.74
N ALA A 108 7.56 4.22 -14.90
CA ALA A 108 6.64 4.56 -15.98
C ALA A 108 5.18 4.42 -15.53
N ARG A 109 4.83 3.33 -14.85
CA ARG A 109 3.46 3.13 -14.33
C ARG A 109 3.04 4.20 -13.33
N LEU A 110 3.94 4.66 -12.48
CA LEU A 110 3.67 5.78 -11.56
C LEU A 110 3.51 7.12 -12.29
N LEU A 111 4.30 7.35 -13.35
CA LEU A 111 4.18 8.56 -14.17
C LEU A 111 2.87 8.60 -14.97
N HIS A 112 2.38 7.43 -15.40
CA HIS A 112 1.18 7.25 -16.22
C HIS A 112 0.04 6.57 -15.45
N VAL A 113 -0.05 6.81 -14.14
CA VAL A 113 -0.90 6.05 -13.22
C VAL A 113 -2.37 6.02 -13.62
N ASP A 114 -2.93 7.14 -14.08
CA ASP A 114 -4.33 7.24 -14.50
C ASP A 114 -4.60 6.37 -15.73
N TRP A 115 -3.67 6.36 -16.69
CA TRP A 115 -3.78 5.53 -17.88
C TRP A 115 -3.67 4.05 -17.54
N VAL A 116 -2.73 3.68 -16.66
CA VAL A 116 -2.57 2.28 -16.21
C VAL A 116 -3.81 1.81 -15.45
N GLU A 117 -4.39 2.67 -14.60
CA GLU A 117 -5.65 2.39 -13.92
C GLU A 117 -6.78 2.16 -14.90
N GLU A 118 -6.92 3.00 -15.92
CA GLU A 118 -7.94 2.83 -16.94
C GLU A 118 -7.84 1.45 -17.61
N GLN A 119 -6.62 0.97 -17.92
CA GLN A 119 -6.44 -0.36 -18.49
C GLN A 119 -6.90 -1.45 -17.54
N ILE A 120 -6.53 -1.37 -16.25
CA ILE A 120 -6.91 -2.38 -15.25
C ILE A 120 -8.42 -2.33 -14.99
N CYS A 121 -8.99 -1.14 -14.77
CA CYS A 121 -10.42 -0.93 -14.54
C CYS A 121 -11.27 -1.38 -15.72
N SER A 122 -10.82 -1.16 -16.96
CA SER A 122 -11.52 -1.63 -18.16
C SER A 122 -11.69 -3.15 -18.16
N TRP A 123 -10.77 -3.89 -17.54
CA TRP A 123 -10.83 -5.33 -17.39
C TRP A 123 -11.60 -5.76 -16.13
N THR A 124 -11.26 -5.20 -14.95
CA THR A 124 -11.86 -5.63 -13.67
C THR A 124 -13.35 -5.33 -13.59
N THR A 125 -13.84 -4.24 -14.19
CA THR A 125 -15.27 -3.88 -14.19
C THR A 125 -16.16 -4.84 -14.98
N GLN A 126 -15.56 -5.66 -15.84
CA GLN A 126 -16.27 -6.70 -16.60
C GLN A 126 -16.40 -8.02 -15.84
N LEU A 127 -15.76 -8.14 -14.68
CA LEU A 127 -15.63 -9.38 -13.91
C LEU A 127 -16.14 -9.18 -12.49
N THR A 128 -16.62 -10.25 -11.88
CA THR A 128 -16.82 -10.35 -10.44
C THR A 128 -15.46 -10.55 -9.74
N ARG A 129 -15.39 -10.27 -8.44
CA ARG A 129 -14.18 -10.51 -7.63
C ARG A 129 -13.69 -11.95 -7.76
N ALA A 130 -14.60 -12.93 -7.74
CA ALA A 130 -14.26 -14.35 -7.87
C ALA A 130 -13.62 -14.66 -9.22
N GLU A 131 -14.16 -14.13 -10.33
CA GLU A 131 -13.60 -14.32 -11.67
C GLU A 131 -12.23 -13.65 -11.83
N VAL A 132 -12.01 -12.48 -11.21
CA VAL A 132 -10.68 -11.84 -11.18
C VAL A 132 -9.68 -12.75 -10.46
N MET A 133 -10.02 -13.24 -9.26
CA MET A 133 -9.15 -14.13 -8.49
C MET A 133 -8.82 -15.42 -9.24
N GLU A 134 -9.80 -16.01 -9.92
CA GLU A 134 -9.61 -17.19 -10.75
C GLU A 134 -8.65 -16.91 -11.92
N LYS A 135 -8.81 -15.78 -12.62
CA LYS A 135 -7.91 -15.39 -13.72
C LYS A 135 -6.49 -15.09 -13.27
N LEU A 136 -6.31 -14.55 -12.06
CA LEU A 136 -4.98 -14.31 -11.49
C LEU A 136 -4.32 -15.60 -10.99
N ASN A 137 -5.10 -16.64 -10.71
CA ASN A 137 -4.65 -17.99 -10.34
C ASN A 137 -3.56 -18.02 -9.24
N GLY A 138 -3.63 -17.08 -8.28
CA GLY A 138 -2.63 -16.94 -7.22
C GLY A 138 -1.24 -16.48 -7.66
N GLY A 139 -1.03 -16.18 -8.95
CA GLY A 139 0.24 -15.67 -9.48
C GLY A 139 0.54 -14.23 -9.06
N ILE A 140 -0.47 -13.52 -8.54
CA ILE A 140 -0.36 -12.15 -8.05
C ILE A 140 -1.17 -12.05 -6.74
N PRO A 141 -0.67 -11.35 -5.71
CA PRO A 141 -1.47 -11.04 -4.53
C PRO A 141 -2.69 -10.18 -4.89
N ALA A 142 -3.89 -10.69 -4.60
CA ALA A 142 -5.17 -10.04 -4.86
C ALA A 142 -6.25 -10.45 -3.84
#